data_AF-A0A1Y3STS8-F1
#
_entry.id   AF-A0A1Y3STS8-F1
#
_cell.length_a   1.000
_cell.length_b   1.000
_cell.length_c   1.000
_cell.angle_alpha   90.00
_cell.angle_beta   90.00
_cell.angle_gamma   90.00
#
_symmetry.space_group_name_H-M   'P 1'
#
loop_
_entity.id
_entity.type
_entity.pdbx_description
1 polymer ?
#
loop_
_entity_poly.entity_id
_entity_poly.type
_entity_poly.pdbx_seq_one_letter_code
_entity_poly.pdbx_strand_id
1 'polypeptide(L)'
;MKEQELEFLLYQQAYQLSPKDFSPWRRALKQVCWGLALWSITLDIFYLNYLLPTLGAILLWLGLRSLRRQNRPFHVGFVLSWVLSLYHVLIVAALATPATQNAPLLLGLRWFGSLITWGVYLCLWLGLRGVFRQAQLPPKNRAAGWLVVCYGLLMAMAFLSLNLLILVLPVLLVYIFLLVGLYRTHRSLDQAGYAVHPAPVRVSNGWAAATWLGLTVLAVVVPLSLSLRLPLQGAEPFTLNTQQSQVRGQLEQLGFPAELLVLLPDAQVAQLENATQVQVTTQTGSLEYADMSKLSMDIVEVALTQTGDIRVYAFFHWDSPPKQRMLEGLYLIPNIHELAVSLSIDQLQGMLFWEESGQTFQAPLGNLFTSPPEIQLTHASQGYSYADLTFSLPKDGEQIRGYVSWTLHGFTMATNLNAKVVYLHQESPLLYPCNTPGNQYFTNSWSSMGSAPFSALDRPLLIQYPDISS
;
A
#
# COMPACT_ATOMS: atom_id res chain seq x y z
N MET A 1 -8.47 -27.00 -50.91
CA MET A 1 -9.33 -26.81 -49.72
C MET A 1 -8.56 -25.91 -48.76
N LYS A 2 -9.12 -24.78 -48.32
CA LYS A 2 -8.41 -23.87 -47.40
C LYS A 2 -8.37 -24.51 -46.00
N GLU A 3 -7.27 -24.38 -45.25
CA GLU A 3 -7.15 -24.92 -43.87
C GLU A 3 -8.37 -24.58 -42.99
N GLN A 4 -8.97 -23.41 -43.21
CA GLN A 4 -10.19 -22.93 -42.55
C GLN A 4 -11.41 -23.84 -42.74
N GLU A 5 -11.55 -24.43 -43.93
CA GLU A 5 -12.66 -25.30 -44.30
C GLU A 5 -12.47 -26.70 -43.69
N LEU A 6 -11.21 -27.16 -43.61
CA LEU A 6 -10.85 -28.40 -42.94
C LEU A 6 -11.03 -28.30 -41.42
N GLU A 7 -10.58 -27.21 -40.78
CA GLU A 7 -10.80 -26.98 -39.35
C GLU A 7 -12.28 -26.86 -39.02
N PHE A 8 -13.07 -26.19 -39.88
CA PHE A 8 -14.52 -26.11 -39.72
C PHE A 8 -15.19 -27.49 -39.82
N LEU A 9 -14.80 -28.31 -40.80
CA LEU A 9 -15.33 -29.66 -40.96
C LEU A 9 -14.94 -30.58 -39.81
N LEU A 10 -13.68 -30.55 -39.36
CA LEU A 10 -13.22 -31.31 -38.18
C LEU A 10 -13.94 -30.87 -36.91
N TYR A 11 -14.20 -29.56 -36.76
CA TYR A 11 -14.97 -29.02 -35.64
C TYR A 11 -16.43 -29.48 -35.68
N GLN A 12 -17.05 -29.45 -36.86
CA GLN A 12 -18.42 -29.90 -37.07
C GLN A 12 -18.56 -31.41 -36.79
N GLN A 13 -17.56 -32.21 -37.19
CA GLN A 13 -17.49 -33.64 -36.88
C GLN A 13 -17.31 -33.89 -35.37
N ALA A 14 -16.41 -33.16 -34.71
CA ALA A 14 -16.19 -33.27 -33.26
C ALA A 14 -17.43 -32.85 -32.44
N TYR A 15 -18.15 -31.81 -32.89
CA TYR A 15 -19.41 -31.37 -32.30
C TYR A 15 -20.53 -32.42 -32.46
N GLN A 16 -20.58 -33.12 -33.61
CA GLN A 16 -21.51 -34.23 -33.81
C GLN A 16 -21.17 -35.45 -32.94
N LEU A 17 -19.89 -35.70 -32.67
CA LEU A 17 -19.41 -36.82 -31.84
C LEU A 17 -19.63 -36.62 -30.34
N SER A 18 -19.48 -35.40 -29.80
CA SER A 18 -19.81 -35.09 -28.39
C SER A 18 -20.31 -33.64 -28.23
N PRO A 19 -21.61 -33.37 -28.47
CA PRO A 19 -22.16 -32.01 -28.43
C PRO A 19 -22.07 -31.34 -27.05
N LYS A 20 -21.94 -32.13 -25.98
CA LYS A 20 -21.80 -31.62 -24.60
C LYS A 20 -20.43 -30.98 -24.32
N ASP A 21 -19.36 -31.43 -24.95
CA ASP A 21 -17.98 -31.04 -24.61
C ASP A 21 -17.46 -29.87 -25.46
N PHE A 22 -18.10 -29.59 -26.60
CA PHE A 22 -17.59 -28.65 -27.61
C PHE A 22 -18.54 -27.49 -27.95
N SER A 23 -19.46 -27.08 -27.07
CA SER A 23 -20.26 -25.89 -27.35
C SER A 23 -19.47 -24.58 -27.11
N PRO A 24 -19.26 -23.74 -28.14
CA PRO A 24 -18.42 -22.53 -28.02
C PRO A 24 -18.97 -21.53 -26.99
N TRP A 25 -20.31 -21.40 -26.93
CA TRP A 25 -20.99 -20.50 -25.99
C TRP A 25 -20.81 -20.91 -24.54
N ARG A 26 -20.88 -22.21 -24.23
CA ARG A 26 -20.63 -22.71 -22.87
C ARG A 26 -19.23 -22.37 -22.42
N ARG A 27 -18.23 -22.58 -23.27
CA ARG A 27 -16.83 -22.30 -22.95
C ARG A 27 -16.59 -20.81 -22.74
N ALA A 28 -17.07 -19.97 -23.66
CA ALA A 28 -16.91 -18.52 -23.59
C ALA A 28 -17.59 -17.93 -22.35
N LEU A 29 -18.87 -18.27 -22.12
CA LEU A 29 -19.62 -17.76 -20.97
C LEU A 29 -19.11 -18.32 -19.64
N LYS A 30 -18.61 -19.56 -19.61
CA LYS A 30 -17.93 -20.10 -18.41
C LYS A 30 -16.71 -19.26 -18.06
N GLN A 31 -15.86 -18.93 -19.04
CA GLN A 31 -14.67 -18.09 -18.83
C GLN A 31 -15.06 -16.67 -18.38
N VAL A 32 -16.07 -16.06 -18.99
CA VAL A 32 -16.56 -14.73 -18.58
C VAL A 32 -17.12 -14.77 -17.15
N CYS A 33 -17.98 -15.73 -16.80
CA CYS A 33 -18.56 -15.80 -15.45
C CYS A 33 -17.50 -16.02 -14.36
N TRP A 34 -16.55 -16.94 -14.59
CA TRP A 34 -15.42 -17.11 -13.66
C TRP A 34 -14.53 -15.88 -13.61
N GLY A 35 -14.31 -15.24 -14.75
CA GLY A 35 -13.56 -13.99 -14.83
C GLY A 35 -14.19 -12.87 -14.00
N LEU A 36 -15.51 -12.67 -14.12
CA LEU A 36 -16.26 -11.69 -13.33
C LEU A 36 -16.22 -12.02 -11.83
N ALA A 37 -16.41 -13.30 -11.48
CA ALA A 37 -16.39 -13.76 -10.10
C ALA A 37 -15.04 -13.49 -9.43
N LEU A 38 -13.93 -13.88 -10.09
CA LEU A 38 -12.57 -13.69 -9.56
C LEU A 38 -12.14 -12.21 -9.57
N TRP A 39 -12.64 -11.40 -10.50
CA TRP A 39 -12.40 -9.95 -10.51
C TRP A 39 -13.13 -9.21 -9.39
N SER A 40 -14.37 -9.62 -9.09
CA SER A 40 -15.24 -8.87 -8.17
C SER A 40 -15.16 -9.35 -6.73
N ILE A 41 -14.78 -10.61 -6.49
CA ILE A 41 -14.66 -11.20 -5.14
C ILE A 41 -13.20 -11.15 -4.73
N THR A 42 -12.87 -10.21 -3.85
CA THR A 42 -11.53 -10.09 -3.24
C THR A 42 -11.53 -10.75 -1.87
N LEU A 43 -10.45 -11.48 -1.57
CA LEU A 43 -10.22 -12.13 -0.28
C LEU A 43 -8.90 -11.62 0.27
N ASP A 44 -8.92 -10.98 1.43
CA ASP A 44 -7.76 -10.32 2.02
C ASP A 44 -6.86 -11.28 2.82
N ILE A 45 -6.62 -12.46 2.25
CA ILE A 45 -5.88 -13.56 2.87
C ILE A 45 -4.87 -14.07 1.84
N PHE A 46 -3.63 -14.33 2.22
CA PHE A 46 -2.59 -14.93 1.34
C PHE A 46 -2.42 -14.25 -0.04
N TYR A 47 -2.47 -12.92 -0.12
CA TYR A 47 -2.34 -12.16 -1.39
C TYR A 47 -3.40 -12.51 -2.47
N LEU A 48 -4.48 -13.20 -2.09
CA LEU A 48 -5.54 -13.62 -3.01
C LEU A 48 -6.32 -12.42 -3.58
N ASN A 49 -6.35 -11.32 -2.82
CA ASN A 49 -6.83 -10.01 -3.25
C ASN A 49 -6.11 -9.46 -4.50
N TYR A 50 -4.89 -9.92 -4.80
CA TYR A 50 -4.17 -9.56 -6.05
C TYR A 50 -4.20 -10.69 -7.08
N LEU A 51 -4.12 -11.94 -6.64
CA LEU A 51 -4.06 -13.11 -7.53
C LEU A 51 -5.41 -13.39 -8.22
N LEU A 52 -6.53 -13.33 -7.48
CA LEU A 52 -7.85 -13.59 -8.06
C LEU A 52 -8.21 -12.54 -9.12
N PRO A 53 -8.06 -11.24 -8.90
CA PRO A 53 -8.36 -10.27 -9.96
C PRO A 53 -7.46 -10.42 -11.18
N THR A 54 -6.20 -10.83 -11.00
CA THR A 54 -5.30 -11.12 -12.12
C THR A 54 -5.84 -12.28 -12.98
N LEU A 55 -6.21 -13.39 -12.35
CA LEU A 55 -6.83 -14.52 -13.05
C LEU A 55 -8.19 -14.14 -13.64
N GLY A 56 -8.95 -13.30 -12.93
CA GLY A 56 -10.24 -12.77 -13.35
C GLY A 56 -10.15 -11.99 -14.65
N ALA A 57 -9.24 -11.01 -14.72
CA ALA A 57 -8.99 -10.19 -15.90
C ALA A 57 -8.56 -11.05 -17.11
N ILE A 58 -7.68 -12.04 -16.90
CA ILE A 58 -7.22 -12.96 -17.95
C ILE A 58 -8.40 -13.79 -18.48
N LEU A 59 -9.23 -14.37 -17.60
CA LEU A 59 -10.39 -15.16 -18.01
C LEU A 59 -11.45 -14.32 -18.73
N LEU A 60 -11.69 -13.08 -18.28
CA LEU A 60 -12.58 -12.13 -18.96
C LEU A 60 -12.09 -11.86 -20.37
N TRP A 61 -10.79 -11.55 -20.52
CA TRP A 61 -10.18 -11.26 -21.80
C TRP A 61 -10.26 -12.47 -22.74
N LEU A 62 -9.93 -13.68 -22.27
CA LEU A 62 -10.03 -14.91 -23.06
C LEU A 62 -11.48 -15.22 -23.48
N GLY A 63 -12.44 -15.05 -22.57
CA GLY A 63 -13.85 -15.26 -22.83
C GLY A 63 -14.37 -14.33 -23.92
N LEU A 64 -14.10 -13.02 -23.80
CA LEU A 64 -14.53 -12.00 -24.76
C LEU A 64 -13.75 -12.05 -26.08
N ARG A 65 -12.50 -12.52 -26.06
CA ARG A 65 -11.70 -12.74 -27.30
C ARG A 65 -12.40 -13.69 -28.26
N SER A 66 -13.07 -14.71 -27.74
CA SER A 66 -13.82 -15.67 -28.55
C SER A 66 -15.10 -15.06 -29.15
N LEU A 67 -15.69 -14.06 -28.47
CA LEU A 67 -16.96 -13.41 -28.84
C LEU A 67 -16.77 -12.12 -29.67
N ARG A 68 -15.53 -11.62 -29.83
CA ARG A 68 -15.23 -10.29 -30.39
C ARG A 68 -15.81 -9.97 -31.77
N ARG A 69 -16.11 -10.98 -32.61
CA ARG A 69 -16.65 -10.79 -33.97
C ARG A 69 -18.16 -10.97 -34.08
N GLN A 70 -18.84 -11.31 -32.99
CA GLN A 70 -20.28 -11.56 -33.00
C GLN A 70 -21.09 -10.27 -33.17
N ASN A 71 -20.71 -9.20 -32.47
CA ASN A 71 -21.33 -7.89 -32.60
C ASN A 71 -20.43 -6.75 -32.09
N ARG A 72 -20.81 -5.50 -32.38
CA ARG A 72 -20.08 -4.30 -31.93
C ARG A 72 -19.91 -4.25 -30.40
N PRO A 73 -20.93 -4.51 -29.56
CA PRO A 73 -20.76 -4.50 -28.10
C PRO A 73 -19.74 -5.53 -27.59
N PHE A 74 -19.68 -6.74 -28.16
CA PHE A 74 -18.66 -7.73 -27.77
C PHE A 74 -17.26 -7.33 -28.23
N HIS A 75 -17.12 -6.64 -29.36
CA HIS A 75 -15.83 -6.04 -29.73
C HIS A 75 -15.40 -4.97 -28.72
N VAL A 76 -16.30 -4.04 -28.35
CA VAL A 76 -15.98 -3.00 -27.37
C VAL A 76 -15.66 -3.63 -26.01
N GLY A 77 -16.43 -4.64 -25.57
CA GLY A 77 -16.16 -5.39 -24.36
C GLY A 77 -14.81 -6.09 -24.38
N PHE A 78 -14.39 -6.66 -25.52
CA PHE A 78 -13.04 -7.21 -25.68
C PHE A 78 -11.96 -6.16 -25.47
N VAL A 79 -12.09 -4.97 -26.09
CA VAL A 79 -11.14 -3.87 -25.90
C VAL A 79 -11.11 -3.41 -24.44
N LEU A 80 -12.28 -3.24 -23.80
CA LEU A 80 -12.37 -2.87 -22.39
C LEU A 80 -11.74 -3.91 -21.46
N SER A 81 -11.90 -5.21 -21.74
CA SER A 81 -11.25 -6.26 -20.94
C SER A 81 -9.72 -6.27 -21.07
N TRP A 82 -9.20 -5.87 -22.23
CA TRP A 82 -7.76 -5.69 -22.44
C TRP A 82 -7.24 -4.47 -21.66
N VAL A 83 -7.96 -3.35 -21.74
CA VAL A 83 -7.65 -2.13 -20.95
C VAL A 83 -7.74 -2.42 -19.46
N LEU A 84 -8.72 -3.21 -19.01
CA LEU A 84 -8.87 -3.64 -17.62
C LEU A 84 -7.67 -4.46 -17.15
N SER A 85 -7.20 -5.39 -17.99
CA SER A 85 -6.01 -6.21 -17.70
C SER A 85 -4.76 -5.33 -17.58
N LEU A 86 -4.56 -4.39 -18.52
CA LEU A 86 -3.45 -3.46 -18.49
C LEU A 86 -3.51 -2.54 -17.24
N TYR A 87 -4.69 -1.98 -16.96
CA TYR A 87 -4.94 -1.21 -15.74
C TYR A 87 -4.57 -2.01 -14.49
N HIS A 88 -4.97 -3.28 -14.41
CA HIS A 88 -4.65 -4.14 -13.28
C HIS A 88 -3.14 -4.35 -13.11
N VAL A 89 -2.42 -4.61 -14.22
CA VAL A 89 -0.95 -4.69 -14.20
C VAL A 89 -0.32 -3.41 -13.68
N LEU A 90 -0.81 -2.25 -14.13
CA LEU A 90 -0.30 -0.95 -13.71
C LEU A 90 -0.60 -0.65 -12.24
N ILE A 91 -1.77 -1.01 -11.73
CA ILE A 91 -2.12 -0.85 -10.30
C ILE A 91 -1.25 -1.73 -9.43
N VAL A 92 -1.10 -3.00 -9.82
CA VAL A 92 -0.23 -3.95 -9.10
C VAL A 92 1.22 -3.47 -9.12
N ALA A 93 1.70 -2.89 -10.23
CA ALA A 93 3.02 -2.26 -10.28
C ALA A 93 3.12 -1.01 -9.40
N ALA A 94 2.11 -0.14 -9.43
CA ALA A 94 2.08 1.08 -8.63
C ALA A 94 2.08 0.76 -7.13
N LEU A 95 1.36 -0.29 -6.73
CA LEU A 95 1.36 -0.79 -5.35
C LEU A 95 2.72 -1.31 -4.89
N ALA A 96 3.64 -1.65 -5.80
CA ALA A 96 5.02 -1.98 -5.45
C ALA A 96 5.92 -0.74 -5.28
N THR A 97 5.37 0.48 -5.42
CA THR A 97 6.10 1.74 -5.31
C THR A 97 5.45 2.69 -4.31
N PRO A 98 6.17 3.72 -3.80
CA PRO A 98 5.58 4.75 -2.94
C PRO A 98 4.50 5.62 -3.61
N ALA A 99 4.32 5.53 -4.94
CA ALA A 99 3.38 6.37 -5.69
C ALA A 99 1.92 6.23 -5.21
N THR A 100 1.57 5.11 -4.57
CA THR A 100 0.23 4.86 -4.03
C THR A 100 -0.05 5.56 -2.70
N GLN A 101 0.94 6.23 -2.09
CA GLN A 101 0.73 7.10 -0.93
C GLN A 101 -0.05 8.38 -1.28
N ASN A 102 -0.11 8.75 -2.57
CA ASN A 102 -0.92 9.85 -3.06
C ASN A 102 -2.42 9.48 -3.06
N ALA A 103 -3.09 9.72 -1.93
CA ALA A 103 -4.51 9.43 -1.73
C ALA A 103 -5.45 9.88 -2.88
N PRO A 104 -5.37 11.13 -3.42
CA PRO A 104 -6.27 11.55 -4.49
C PRO A 104 -6.02 10.81 -5.81
N LEU A 105 -4.76 10.52 -6.13
CA LEU A 105 -4.39 9.74 -7.34
C LEU A 105 -4.93 8.31 -7.25
N LEU A 106 -4.73 7.66 -6.09
CA LEU A 106 -5.20 6.30 -5.85
C LEU A 106 -6.74 6.22 -5.93
N LEU A 107 -7.43 7.19 -5.33
CA LEU A 107 -8.89 7.26 -5.41
C LEU A 107 -9.37 7.43 -6.85
N GLY A 108 -8.77 8.35 -7.62
CA GLY A 108 -9.10 8.55 -9.03
C GLY A 108 -8.88 7.29 -9.88
N LEU A 109 -7.76 6.59 -9.64
CA LEU A 109 -7.45 5.31 -10.29
C LEU A 109 -8.46 4.22 -9.94
N ARG A 110 -8.94 4.12 -8.69
CA ARG A 110 -9.99 3.16 -8.29
C ARG A 110 -11.30 3.42 -9.02
N TRP A 111 -11.73 4.67 -9.10
CA TRP A 111 -12.93 5.05 -9.86
C TRP A 111 -12.80 4.73 -11.35
N PHE A 112 -11.64 4.98 -11.93
CA PHE A 112 -11.35 4.63 -13.32
C PHE A 112 -11.51 3.11 -13.58
N GLY A 113 -10.95 2.26 -12.72
CA GLY A 113 -11.11 0.80 -12.80
C GLY A 113 -12.57 0.34 -12.66
N SER A 114 -13.32 0.96 -11.75
CA SER A 114 -14.76 0.68 -11.56
C SER A 114 -15.58 1.05 -12.79
N LEU A 115 -15.30 2.18 -13.44
CA LEU A 115 -15.97 2.61 -14.67
C LEU A 115 -15.71 1.65 -15.84
N ILE A 116 -14.46 1.18 -16.00
CA ILE A 116 -14.13 0.17 -17.02
C ILE A 116 -14.90 -1.12 -16.75
N THR A 117 -14.91 -1.58 -15.50
CA THR A 117 -15.62 -2.81 -15.09
C THR A 117 -17.12 -2.70 -15.37
N TRP A 118 -17.75 -1.57 -15.03
CA TRP A 118 -19.15 -1.29 -15.36
C TRP A 118 -19.40 -1.31 -16.88
N GLY A 119 -18.48 -0.73 -17.66
CA GLY A 119 -18.49 -0.78 -19.12
C GLY A 119 -18.44 -2.20 -19.68
N VAL A 120 -17.67 -3.10 -19.07
CA VAL A 120 -17.64 -4.53 -19.43
C VAL A 120 -19.00 -5.20 -19.18
N TYR A 121 -19.63 -4.96 -18.02
CA TYR A 121 -20.98 -5.45 -17.74
C TYR A 121 -22.01 -4.95 -18.77
N LEU A 122 -21.94 -3.67 -19.14
CA LEU A 122 -22.81 -3.06 -20.14
C LEU A 122 -22.60 -3.70 -21.51
N CYS A 123 -21.35 -3.91 -21.91
CA CYS A 123 -21.02 -4.58 -23.17
C CYS A 123 -21.51 -6.03 -23.22
N LEU A 124 -21.42 -6.76 -22.10
CA LEU A 124 -21.96 -8.12 -21.99
C LEU A 124 -23.49 -8.14 -22.16
N TRP A 125 -24.20 -7.23 -21.51
CA TRP A 125 -25.66 -7.15 -21.61
C TRP A 125 -26.12 -6.77 -23.03
N LEU A 126 -25.53 -5.73 -23.62
CA LEU A 126 -25.84 -5.29 -24.98
C LEU A 126 -25.42 -6.34 -26.02
N GLY A 127 -24.28 -7.00 -25.79
CA GLY A 127 -23.77 -8.07 -26.64
C GLY A 127 -24.73 -9.26 -26.68
N LEU A 128 -25.16 -9.75 -25.51
CA LEU A 128 -26.17 -10.82 -25.45
C LEU A 128 -27.50 -10.38 -26.06
N ARG A 129 -27.94 -9.14 -25.81
CA ARG A 129 -29.17 -8.59 -26.43
C ARG A 129 -29.09 -8.64 -27.96
N GLY A 130 -27.95 -8.27 -28.52
CA GLY A 130 -27.70 -8.31 -29.96
C GLY A 130 -27.76 -9.73 -30.52
N VAL A 131 -27.16 -10.69 -29.84
CA VAL A 131 -27.17 -12.11 -30.27
C VAL A 131 -28.56 -12.72 -30.19
N PHE A 132 -29.31 -12.50 -29.11
CA PHE A 132 -30.69 -13.00 -29.01
C PHE A 132 -31.60 -12.41 -30.11
N ARG A 133 -31.39 -11.13 -30.48
CA ARG A 133 -32.10 -10.51 -31.61
C ARG A 133 -31.73 -11.13 -32.95
N GLN A 134 -30.43 -11.34 -33.19
CA GLN A 134 -29.94 -11.98 -34.43
C GLN A 134 -30.41 -13.44 -34.55
N ALA A 135 -30.48 -14.16 -33.43
CA ALA A 135 -30.99 -15.52 -33.35
C ALA A 135 -32.53 -15.61 -33.34
N GLN A 136 -33.25 -14.48 -33.40
CA GLN A 136 -34.72 -14.40 -33.34
C GLN A 136 -35.32 -15.13 -32.12
N LEU A 137 -34.59 -15.17 -31.00
CA LEU A 137 -34.99 -15.85 -29.77
C LEU A 137 -35.57 -14.86 -28.74
N PRO A 138 -36.44 -15.31 -27.82
CA PRO A 138 -36.90 -14.48 -26.72
C PRO A 138 -35.72 -14.02 -25.85
N PRO A 139 -35.68 -12.73 -25.43
CA PRO A 139 -34.54 -12.18 -24.71
C PRO A 139 -34.43 -12.78 -23.31
N LYS A 140 -33.48 -13.72 -23.14
CA LYS A 140 -33.13 -14.30 -21.83
C LYS A 140 -31.91 -13.64 -21.18
N ASN A 141 -31.61 -12.39 -21.53
CA ASN A 141 -30.45 -11.62 -21.06
C ASN A 141 -30.73 -10.76 -19.82
N ARG A 142 -31.85 -10.99 -19.10
CA ARG A 142 -32.26 -10.19 -17.92
C ARG A 142 -31.20 -10.21 -16.80
N ALA A 143 -30.57 -11.35 -16.57
CA ALA A 143 -29.51 -11.49 -15.56
C ALA A 143 -28.32 -10.56 -15.85
N ALA A 144 -27.91 -10.43 -17.11
CA ALA A 144 -26.85 -9.51 -17.52
C ALA A 144 -27.23 -8.04 -17.29
N GLY A 145 -28.49 -7.67 -17.54
CA GLY A 145 -28.98 -6.32 -17.28
C GLY A 145 -29.00 -5.98 -15.79
N TRP A 146 -29.46 -6.91 -14.95
CA TRP A 146 -29.43 -6.74 -13.50
C TRP A 146 -28.00 -6.61 -12.95
N LEU A 147 -27.01 -7.29 -13.52
CA LEU A 147 -25.60 -7.09 -13.13
C LEU A 147 -25.14 -5.64 -13.34
N VAL A 148 -25.53 -5.01 -14.46
CA VAL A 148 -25.21 -3.59 -14.75
C VAL A 148 -25.84 -2.66 -13.71
N VAL A 149 -27.11 -2.90 -13.37
CA VAL A 149 -27.85 -2.10 -12.39
C VAL A 149 -27.27 -2.28 -10.99
N CYS A 150 -27.09 -3.53 -10.55
CA CYS A 150 -26.53 -3.83 -9.23
C CYS A 150 -25.13 -3.23 -9.05
N TYR A 151 -24.24 -3.39 -10.04
CA TYR A 151 -22.90 -2.80 -9.96
C TYR A 151 -22.94 -1.27 -9.96
N GLY A 152 -23.81 -0.66 -10.77
CA GLY A 152 -24.00 0.80 -10.76
C GLY A 152 -24.53 1.33 -9.43
N LEU A 153 -25.44 0.60 -8.78
CA LEU A 153 -25.94 0.94 -7.44
C LEU A 153 -24.83 0.83 -6.38
N LEU A 154 -24.03 -0.25 -6.40
CA LEU A 154 -22.89 -0.39 -5.50
C LEU A 154 -21.88 0.74 -5.68
N MET A 155 -21.63 1.13 -6.93
CA MET A 155 -20.76 2.26 -7.27
C MET A 155 -21.32 3.59 -6.74
N ALA A 156 -22.63 3.84 -6.86
CA ALA A 156 -23.27 5.03 -6.30
C ALA A 156 -23.26 5.05 -4.77
N MET A 157 -23.46 3.89 -4.12
CA MET A 157 -23.37 3.78 -2.66
C MET A 157 -21.93 4.00 -2.16
N ALA A 158 -20.93 3.50 -2.89
CA ALA A 158 -19.52 3.76 -2.59
C ALA A 158 -19.16 5.24 -2.72
N PHE A 159 -19.77 5.95 -3.69
CA PHE A 159 -19.61 7.40 -3.82
C PHE A 159 -20.16 8.17 -2.60
N LEU A 160 -21.23 7.66 -1.99
CA LEU A 160 -21.87 8.22 -0.81
C LEU A 160 -21.22 7.76 0.51
N SER A 161 -20.11 7.02 0.45
CA SER A 161 -19.38 6.49 1.63
C SER A 161 -20.27 5.73 2.63
N LEU A 162 -21.28 5.00 2.13
CA LEU A 162 -22.19 4.22 2.99
C LEU A 162 -21.48 2.97 3.53
N ASN A 163 -21.63 2.68 4.83
CA ASN A 163 -21.12 1.45 5.43
C ASN A 163 -22.05 0.27 5.08
N LEU A 164 -21.56 -0.68 4.29
CA LEU A 164 -22.34 -1.78 3.72
C LEU A 164 -22.08 -3.13 4.38
N LEU A 165 -21.48 -3.19 5.58
CA LEU A 165 -21.10 -4.46 6.21
C LEU A 165 -22.26 -5.48 6.27
N ILE A 166 -23.44 -5.03 6.68
CA ILE A 166 -24.66 -5.87 6.80
C ILE A 166 -25.15 -6.34 5.43
N LEU A 167 -24.85 -5.58 4.37
CA LEU A 167 -25.30 -5.85 3.01
C LEU A 167 -24.33 -6.76 2.23
N VAL A 168 -23.13 -7.04 2.75
CA VAL A 168 -22.11 -7.86 2.04
C VAL A 168 -22.66 -9.24 1.66
N LEU A 169 -23.18 -9.99 2.62
CA LEU A 169 -23.70 -11.35 2.40
C LEU A 169 -24.92 -11.39 1.43
N PRO A 170 -25.98 -10.58 1.61
CA PRO A 170 -27.11 -10.61 0.68
C PRO A 170 -26.73 -10.16 -0.73
N VAL A 171 -25.85 -9.16 -0.89
CA VAL A 171 -25.35 -8.74 -2.20
C VAL A 171 -24.55 -9.85 -2.86
N LEU A 172 -23.71 -10.56 -2.10
CA LEU A 172 -22.94 -11.70 -2.61
C LEU A 172 -23.86 -12.81 -3.14
N LEU A 173 -24.92 -13.16 -2.40
CA LEU A 173 -25.90 -14.17 -2.84
C LEU A 173 -26.63 -13.75 -4.11
N VAL A 174 -27.08 -12.49 -4.19
CA VAL A 174 -27.70 -11.92 -5.40
C VAL A 174 -26.72 -11.98 -6.57
N TYR A 175 -25.46 -11.60 -6.35
CA TYR A 175 -24.41 -11.62 -7.36
C TYR A 175 -24.17 -13.03 -7.91
N ILE A 176 -24.04 -14.03 -7.04
CA ILE A 176 -23.89 -15.44 -7.43
C ILE A 176 -25.09 -15.91 -8.26
N PHE A 177 -26.31 -15.58 -7.82
CA PHE A 177 -27.53 -15.93 -8.56
C PHE A 177 -27.55 -15.31 -9.97
N LEU A 178 -27.15 -14.05 -10.08
CA LEU A 178 -27.06 -13.35 -11.37
C LEU A 178 -25.99 -13.96 -12.28
N LEU A 179 -24.84 -14.36 -11.76
CA LEU A 179 -23.80 -15.07 -12.53
C LEU A 179 -24.27 -16.44 -13.01
N VAL A 180 -24.98 -17.20 -12.16
CA VAL A 180 -25.59 -18.49 -12.56
C VAL A 180 -26.65 -18.27 -13.64
N GLY A 181 -27.47 -17.22 -13.51
CA GLY A 181 -28.44 -16.81 -14.51
C GLY A 181 -27.79 -16.46 -15.85
N LEU A 182 -26.68 -15.71 -15.80
CA LEU A 182 -25.86 -15.37 -16.97
C LEU A 182 -25.31 -16.64 -17.64
N TYR A 183 -24.72 -17.56 -16.88
CA TYR A 183 -24.17 -18.81 -17.42
C TYR A 183 -25.23 -19.72 -18.06
N ARG A 184 -26.46 -19.74 -17.50
CA ARG A 184 -27.58 -20.53 -18.03
C ARG A 184 -28.03 -20.05 -19.41
N THR A 185 -27.72 -18.81 -19.82
CA THR A 185 -28.09 -18.30 -21.15
C THR A 185 -27.49 -19.11 -22.30
N HIS A 186 -26.33 -19.73 -22.10
CA HIS A 186 -25.70 -20.59 -23.11
C HIS A 186 -26.62 -21.74 -23.55
N ARG A 187 -27.43 -22.31 -22.63
CA ARG A 187 -28.32 -23.44 -22.96
C ARG A 187 -29.32 -23.07 -24.04
N SER A 188 -29.82 -21.83 -24.01
CA SER A 188 -30.80 -21.36 -25.02
C SER A 188 -30.13 -21.05 -26.37
N LEU A 189 -28.85 -20.68 -26.37
CA LEU A 189 -28.09 -20.45 -27.60
C LEU A 189 -27.65 -21.77 -28.25
N ASP A 190 -27.23 -22.74 -27.43
CA ASP A 190 -26.88 -24.09 -27.87
C ASP A 190 -28.10 -24.84 -28.43
N GLN A 191 -29.25 -24.75 -27.75
CA GLN A 191 -30.52 -25.34 -28.22
C GLN A 191 -30.98 -24.78 -29.56
N ALA A 192 -30.66 -23.50 -29.83
CA ALA A 192 -30.98 -22.86 -31.10
C ALA A 192 -29.96 -23.17 -32.21
N GLY A 193 -28.92 -23.96 -31.93
CA GLY A 193 -27.88 -24.30 -32.90
C GLY A 193 -27.08 -23.09 -33.39
N TYR A 194 -27.04 -21.99 -32.63
CA TYR A 194 -26.39 -20.76 -33.07
C TYR A 194 -24.86 -20.93 -33.06
N ALA A 195 -24.29 -21.21 -34.23
CA ALA A 195 -22.86 -21.40 -34.40
C ALA A 195 -22.10 -20.09 -34.17
N VAL A 196 -21.23 -20.08 -33.15
CA VAL A 196 -20.21 -19.03 -33.02
C VAL A 196 -19.25 -19.21 -34.19
N HIS A 197 -19.03 -18.19 -34.99
CA HIS A 197 -17.84 -18.11 -35.85
C HIS A 197 -16.62 -17.74 -34.99
N PRO A 198 -15.79 -18.72 -34.55
CA PRO A 198 -14.60 -18.38 -33.79
C PRO A 198 -13.67 -17.55 -34.67
N ALA A 199 -13.21 -16.41 -34.14
CA ALA A 199 -12.18 -15.65 -34.83
C ALA A 199 -10.86 -16.46 -34.82
N PRO A 200 -10.09 -16.48 -35.92
CA PRO A 200 -8.85 -17.27 -35.98
C PRO A 200 -7.90 -16.84 -34.86
N VAL A 201 -7.38 -17.83 -34.14
CA VAL A 201 -6.54 -17.64 -32.96
C VAL A 201 -5.10 -17.99 -33.35
N ARG A 202 -4.26 -16.97 -33.57
CA ARG A 202 -2.83 -17.19 -33.88
C ARG A 202 -1.98 -17.60 -32.67
N VAL A 203 -2.50 -17.41 -31.45
CA VAL A 203 -1.77 -17.63 -30.19
C VAL A 203 -2.63 -18.44 -29.25
N SER A 204 -2.14 -19.62 -28.85
CA SER A 204 -2.82 -20.51 -27.90
C SER A 204 -3.24 -19.78 -26.62
N ASN A 205 -4.42 -20.11 -26.11
CA ASN A 205 -4.97 -19.50 -24.89
C ASN A 205 -4.05 -19.69 -23.68
N GLY A 206 -3.34 -20.82 -23.60
CA GLY A 206 -2.40 -21.10 -22.52
C GLY A 206 -1.19 -20.15 -22.55
N TRP A 207 -0.62 -19.94 -23.73
CA TRP A 207 0.52 -19.04 -23.91
C TRP A 207 0.14 -17.58 -23.62
N ALA A 208 -1.04 -17.15 -24.08
CA ALA A 208 -1.53 -15.81 -23.81
C ALA A 208 -1.84 -15.56 -22.32
N ALA A 209 -2.35 -16.57 -21.61
CA ALA A 209 -2.52 -16.49 -20.16
C ALA A 209 -1.17 -16.42 -19.44
N ALA A 210 -0.21 -17.26 -19.84
CA ALA A 210 1.15 -17.26 -19.30
C ALA A 210 1.86 -15.91 -19.52
N THR A 211 1.68 -15.27 -20.70
CA THR A 211 2.27 -13.94 -20.95
C THR A 211 1.70 -12.87 -20.03
N TRP A 212 0.39 -12.87 -19.78
CA TRP A 212 -0.22 -11.90 -18.85
C TRP A 212 0.20 -12.15 -17.41
N LEU A 213 0.25 -13.42 -16.98
CA LEU A 213 0.76 -13.78 -15.65
C LEU A 213 2.24 -13.39 -15.49
N GLY A 214 3.08 -13.73 -16.46
CA GLY A 214 4.49 -13.36 -16.47
C GLY A 214 4.68 -11.84 -16.44
N LEU A 215 3.89 -11.10 -17.22
CA LEU A 215 3.90 -9.64 -17.22
C LEU A 215 3.49 -9.08 -15.85
N THR A 216 2.45 -9.63 -15.21
CA THR A 216 2.02 -9.19 -13.87
C THR A 216 3.08 -9.47 -12.81
N VAL A 217 3.76 -10.61 -12.88
CA VAL A 217 4.86 -10.94 -11.96
C VAL A 217 6.04 -10.01 -12.17
N LEU A 218 6.45 -9.77 -13.42
CA LEU A 218 7.52 -8.81 -13.74
C LEU A 218 7.16 -7.39 -13.30
N ALA A 219 5.90 -6.99 -13.46
CA ALA A 219 5.39 -5.69 -13.04
C ALA A 219 5.44 -5.49 -11.51
N VAL A 220 5.48 -6.57 -10.72
CA VAL A 220 5.72 -6.50 -9.27
C VAL A 220 7.22 -6.58 -8.96
N VAL A 221 7.90 -7.60 -9.50
CA VAL A 221 9.30 -7.90 -9.14
C VAL A 221 10.25 -6.78 -9.55
N VAL A 222 10.07 -6.17 -10.73
CA VAL A 222 10.95 -5.10 -11.22
C VAL A 222 10.88 -3.87 -10.31
N PRO A 223 9.70 -3.26 -10.06
CA PRO A 223 9.62 -2.11 -9.15
C PRO A 223 10.03 -2.45 -7.72
N LEU A 224 9.69 -3.65 -7.21
CA LEU A 224 10.15 -4.07 -5.89
C LEU A 224 11.68 -4.05 -5.82
N SER A 225 12.36 -4.66 -6.79
CA SER A 225 13.84 -4.73 -6.82
C SER A 225 14.53 -3.36 -6.90
N LEU A 226 13.88 -2.38 -7.55
CA LEU A 226 14.39 -1.02 -7.69
C LEU A 226 14.05 -0.11 -6.50
N SER A 227 12.94 -0.39 -5.81
CA SER A 227 12.41 0.42 -4.69
C SER A 227 12.81 -0.12 -3.32
N LEU A 228 13.74 -1.08 -3.25
CA LEU A 228 14.21 -1.70 -2.01
C LEU A 228 14.87 -0.72 -1.03
N ARG A 229 15.28 0.47 -1.50
CA ARG A 229 15.98 1.49 -0.71
C ARG A 229 15.55 2.90 -1.10
N LEU A 230 15.40 3.75 -0.11
CA LEU A 230 15.28 5.19 -0.25
C LEU A 230 16.69 5.80 -0.39
N PRO A 231 16.97 6.58 -1.45
CA PRO A 231 18.23 7.29 -1.55
C PRO A 231 18.33 8.33 -0.43
N LEU A 232 19.44 8.33 0.31
CA LEU A 232 19.80 9.41 1.23
C LEU A 232 20.19 10.64 0.38
N GLN A 233 19.24 11.55 0.17
CA GLN A 233 19.46 12.77 -0.60
C GLN A 233 20.25 13.77 0.24
N GLY A 234 21.20 14.48 -0.39
CA GLY A 234 22.01 15.50 0.30
C GLY A 234 23.09 14.92 1.23
N ALA A 235 23.58 13.71 0.93
CA ALA A 235 24.74 13.14 1.61
C ALA A 235 25.99 13.98 1.33
N GLU A 236 26.62 14.49 2.39
CA GLU A 236 27.85 15.29 2.31
C GLU A 236 28.84 14.90 3.42
N PRO A 237 30.14 15.19 3.24
CA PRO A 237 31.11 15.01 4.31
C PRO A 237 30.73 15.81 5.56
N PHE A 238 30.74 15.15 6.71
CA PHE A 238 30.53 15.81 7.99
C PHE A 238 31.71 16.74 8.30
N THR A 239 31.41 18.00 8.58
CA THR A 239 32.39 18.97 9.09
C THR A 239 32.06 19.31 10.53
N LEU A 240 33.07 19.23 11.40
CA LEU A 240 32.94 19.65 12.79
C LEU A 240 32.58 21.13 12.86
N ASN A 241 31.41 21.41 13.41
CA ASN A 241 30.90 22.76 13.58
C ASN A 241 31.46 23.35 14.86
N THR A 242 32.33 24.35 14.72
CA THR A 242 33.01 25.00 15.85
C THR A 242 32.48 26.40 16.15
N GLN A 243 31.43 26.86 15.45
CA GLN A 243 30.84 28.16 15.75
C GLN A 243 29.95 28.03 17.00
N GLN A 244 29.59 29.18 17.59
CA GLN A 244 28.77 29.26 18.82
C GLN A 244 29.36 28.56 20.06
N SER A 245 30.68 28.63 20.23
CA SER A 245 31.38 28.06 21.41
C SER A 245 30.79 28.50 22.75
N GLN A 246 30.30 29.75 22.84
CA GLN A 246 29.68 30.27 24.05
C GLN A 246 28.36 29.56 24.39
N VAL A 247 27.47 29.37 23.40
CA VAL A 247 26.19 28.67 23.60
C VAL A 247 26.42 27.19 23.89
N ARG A 248 27.37 26.57 23.18
CA ARG A 248 27.76 25.17 23.43
C ARG A 248 28.25 24.98 24.87
N GLY A 249 29.13 25.87 25.35
CA GLY A 249 29.61 25.83 26.73
C GLY A 249 28.51 26.04 27.77
N GLN A 250 27.52 26.90 27.49
CA GLN A 250 26.34 27.06 28.36
C GLN A 250 25.49 25.78 28.41
N LEU A 251 25.24 25.15 27.26
CA LEU A 251 24.47 23.89 27.20
C LEU A 251 25.16 22.75 27.94
N GLU A 252 26.49 22.64 27.82
CA GLU A 252 27.27 21.67 28.60
C GLU A 252 27.15 21.90 30.12
N GLN A 253 27.20 23.17 30.56
CA GLN A 253 26.99 23.52 31.98
C GLN A 253 25.58 23.19 32.47
N LEU A 254 24.58 23.26 31.59
CA LEU A 254 23.21 22.86 31.89
C LEU A 254 23.00 21.33 31.88
N GLY A 255 24.01 20.55 31.50
CA GLY A 255 23.96 19.09 31.50
C GLY A 255 23.75 18.45 30.13
N PHE A 256 23.86 19.20 29.03
CA PHE A 256 23.82 18.63 27.69
C PHE A 256 25.10 17.78 27.44
N PRO A 257 25.00 16.50 27.03
CA PRO A 257 26.17 15.66 26.80
C PRO A 257 27.03 16.18 25.64
N ALA A 258 28.32 16.43 25.91
CA ALA A 258 29.25 16.97 24.91
C ALA A 258 29.34 16.10 23.64
N GLU A 259 29.27 14.78 23.79
CA GLU A 259 29.31 13.81 22.68
C GLU A 259 28.15 13.99 21.69
N LEU A 260 26.95 14.30 22.19
CA LEU A 260 25.76 14.52 21.39
C LEU A 260 25.70 15.95 20.83
N LEU A 261 26.21 16.93 21.60
CA LEU A 261 26.22 18.34 21.22
C LEU A 261 27.06 18.59 19.96
N VAL A 262 28.16 17.85 19.80
CA VAL A 262 29.04 17.92 18.61
C VAL A 262 28.31 17.56 17.31
N LEU A 263 27.27 16.73 17.38
CA LEU A 263 26.48 16.32 16.20
C LEU A 263 25.52 17.41 15.72
N LEU A 264 25.22 18.41 16.56
CA LEU A 264 24.28 19.46 16.21
C LEU A 264 24.92 20.53 15.32
N PRO A 265 24.26 20.92 14.21
CA PRO A 265 24.70 22.04 13.38
C PRO A 265 24.52 23.38 14.12
N ASP A 266 25.37 24.36 13.79
CA ASP A 266 25.35 25.67 14.45
C ASP A 266 23.99 26.37 14.32
N ALA A 267 23.24 26.11 13.25
CA ALA A 267 21.88 26.62 13.10
C ALA A 267 20.90 26.08 14.15
N GLN A 268 21.06 24.83 14.60
CA GLN A 268 20.23 24.25 15.67
C GLN A 268 20.73 24.68 17.05
N VAL A 269 22.04 24.78 17.25
CA VAL A 269 22.60 25.31 18.51
C VAL A 269 22.17 26.77 18.71
N ALA A 270 22.01 27.56 17.63
CA ALA A 270 21.48 28.93 17.70
C ALA A 270 20.09 28.99 18.35
N GLN A 271 19.25 27.99 18.05
CA GLN A 271 17.88 27.91 18.56
C GLN A 271 17.84 27.61 20.06
N LEU A 272 18.96 27.17 20.64
CA LEU A 272 19.10 26.80 22.04
C LEU A 272 19.78 27.89 22.89
N GLU A 273 20.06 29.08 22.36
CA GLU A 273 20.72 30.18 23.08
C GLU A 273 20.01 30.55 24.40
N ASN A 274 18.69 30.43 24.44
CA ASN A 274 17.85 30.75 25.59
C ASN A 274 17.44 29.53 26.43
N ALA A 275 18.22 28.45 26.35
CA ALA A 275 18.01 27.26 27.15
C ALA A 275 18.19 27.56 28.64
N THR A 276 17.24 27.10 29.46
CA THR A 276 17.29 27.26 30.92
C THR A 276 17.41 25.96 31.68
N GLN A 277 16.97 24.86 31.08
CA GLN A 277 17.06 23.53 31.68
C GLN A 277 17.29 22.50 30.59
N VAL A 278 18.15 21.53 30.86
CA VAL A 278 18.38 20.36 30.02
C VAL A 278 18.12 19.11 30.84
N GLN A 279 17.33 18.19 30.31
CA GLN A 279 17.08 16.89 30.90
C GLN A 279 17.50 15.80 29.92
N VAL A 280 18.30 14.84 30.39
CA VAL A 280 18.80 13.73 29.59
C VAL A 280 18.23 12.44 30.13
N THR A 281 17.57 11.69 29.26
CA THR A 281 17.05 10.35 29.54
C THR A 281 17.69 9.37 28.58
N THR A 282 18.60 8.54 29.06
CA THR A 282 19.22 7.47 28.27
C THR A 282 18.36 6.22 28.33
N GLN A 283 17.99 5.69 27.17
CA GLN A 283 17.32 4.39 27.06
C GLN A 283 18.02 3.50 26.03
N THR A 284 18.52 2.36 26.48
CA THR A 284 19.07 1.35 25.58
C THR A 284 17.99 0.39 25.12
N GLY A 285 17.64 0.46 23.84
CA GLY A 285 16.83 -0.56 23.18
C GLY A 285 17.70 -1.76 22.78
N SER A 286 17.29 -2.97 23.16
CA SER A 286 17.80 -4.18 22.51
C SER A 286 16.68 -4.75 21.65
N LEU A 287 16.97 -5.01 20.37
CA LEU A 287 16.07 -5.76 19.51
C LEU A 287 16.48 -7.22 19.60
N GLU A 288 15.78 -8.01 20.40
CA GLU A 288 15.90 -9.47 20.35
C GLU A 288 15.11 -10.01 19.16
N TYR A 289 15.68 -9.90 17.96
CA TYR A 289 15.26 -10.63 16.75
C TYR A 289 16.48 -11.26 16.07
N ALA A 290 16.26 -12.15 15.08
CA ALA A 290 17.26 -13.08 14.52
C ALA A 290 18.59 -12.46 14.03
N ASP A 291 18.63 -11.15 13.79
CA ASP A 291 19.82 -10.43 13.33
C ASP A 291 20.62 -9.72 14.45
N MET A 292 20.19 -9.80 15.72
CA MET A 292 20.91 -9.30 16.91
C MET A 292 21.31 -7.81 16.85
N SER A 293 20.59 -6.98 16.10
CA SER A 293 20.87 -5.54 16.04
C SER A 293 20.58 -4.88 17.39
N LYS A 294 21.40 -3.90 17.78
CA LYS A 294 21.23 -3.20 19.05
C LYS A 294 21.23 -1.69 18.82
N LEU A 295 20.18 -1.03 19.30
CA LEU A 295 19.89 0.38 19.06
C LEU A 295 19.78 1.11 20.41
N SER A 296 20.72 1.99 20.67
CA SER A 296 20.72 2.83 21.86
C SER A 296 20.16 4.20 21.51
N MET A 297 19.39 4.79 22.42
CA MET A 297 18.75 6.09 22.21
C MET A 297 18.92 6.99 23.44
N ASP A 298 19.34 8.23 23.20
CA ASP A 298 19.43 9.27 24.21
C ASP A 298 18.42 10.37 23.89
N ILE A 299 17.57 10.66 24.86
CA ILE A 299 16.53 11.66 24.72
C ILE A 299 16.97 12.87 25.52
N VAL A 300 17.19 13.98 24.82
CA VAL A 300 17.60 15.26 25.42
C VAL A 300 16.50 16.27 25.21
N GLU A 301 15.96 16.75 26.31
CA GLU A 301 14.94 17.79 26.33
C GLU A 301 15.60 19.10 26.75
N VAL A 302 15.24 20.19 26.08
CA VAL A 302 15.77 21.53 26.34
C VAL A 302 14.62 22.51 26.48
N ALA A 303 14.45 23.09 27.66
CA ALA A 303 13.43 24.10 27.92
C ALA A 303 13.92 25.50 27.51
N LEU A 304 13.12 26.20 26.70
CA LEU A 304 13.42 27.54 26.18
C LEU A 304 12.55 28.59 26.89
N THR A 305 13.19 29.47 27.65
CA THR A 305 12.45 30.43 28.52
C THR A 305 11.76 31.55 27.75
N GLN A 306 12.28 31.96 26.59
CA GLN A 306 11.67 33.07 25.83
C GLN A 306 10.31 32.70 25.23
N THR A 307 10.12 31.43 24.86
CA THR A 307 8.90 30.97 24.18
C THR A 307 8.02 30.07 25.05
N GLY A 308 8.56 29.48 26.12
CA GLY A 308 7.85 28.46 26.90
C GLY A 308 7.73 27.13 26.14
N ASP A 309 8.62 26.90 25.17
CA ASP A 309 8.66 25.69 24.36
C ASP A 309 9.69 24.70 24.90
N ILE A 310 9.49 23.43 24.58
CA ILE A 310 10.47 22.37 24.81
C ILE A 310 10.95 21.87 23.46
N ARG A 311 12.27 21.96 23.24
CA ARG A 311 12.93 21.30 22.11
C ARG A 311 13.38 19.91 22.56
N VAL A 312 12.89 18.88 21.89
CA VAL A 312 13.26 17.49 22.19
C VAL A 312 14.18 16.99 21.09
N TYR A 313 15.23 16.27 21.48
CA TYR A 313 16.15 15.55 20.61
C TYR A 313 16.14 14.08 21.00
N ALA A 314 15.80 13.19 20.06
CA ALA A 314 16.01 11.76 20.17
C ALA A 314 17.24 11.39 19.35
N PHE A 315 18.39 11.27 20.01
CA PHE A 315 19.63 10.76 19.43
C PHE A 315 19.60 9.24 19.43
N PHE A 316 20.05 8.61 18.35
CA PHE A 316 20.10 7.16 18.24
C PHE A 316 21.41 6.71 17.62
N HIS A 317 21.92 5.57 18.09
CA HIS A 317 23.09 4.93 17.52
C HIS A 317 22.94 3.42 17.50
N TRP A 318 23.42 2.79 16.43
CA TRP A 318 23.45 1.33 16.33
C TRP A 318 24.79 0.80 16.84
N ASP A 319 24.78 0.16 18.01
CA ASP A 319 25.92 -0.63 18.51
C ASP A 319 26.23 -1.79 17.55
N SER A 320 25.18 -2.33 16.93
CA SER A 320 25.26 -3.36 15.89
C SER A 320 24.14 -3.12 14.89
N PRO A 321 24.44 -2.60 13.68
CA PRO A 321 23.41 -2.29 12.69
C PRO A 321 22.79 -3.57 12.12
N PRO A 322 21.53 -3.52 11.67
CA PRO A 322 20.89 -4.68 11.05
C PRO A 322 21.61 -5.08 9.75
N LYS A 323 21.53 -6.38 9.42
CA LYS A 323 22.13 -6.93 8.19
C LYS A 323 21.35 -6.48 6.96
N GLN A 324 20.03 -6.53 7.06
CA GLN A 324 19.16 -5.92 6.07
C GLN A 324 19.10 -4.41 6.37
N ARG A 325 19.28 -3.57 5.35
CA ARG A 325 19.39 -2.11 5.50
C ARG A 325 18.51 -1.45 4.45
N MET A 326 17.24 -1.86 4.44
CA MET A 326 16.30 -1.61 3.35
C MET A 326 15.42 -0.43 3.66
N LEU A 327 14.46 -0.59 4.56
CA LEU A 327 13.64 0.49 5.08
C LEU A 327 13.65 0.40 6.60
N GLU A 328 13.93 1.54 7.21
CA GLU A 328 13.85 1.79 8.63
C GLU A 328 12.76 2.83 8.88
N GLY A 329 12.13 2.73 10.04
CA GLY A 329 11.13 3.65 10.53
C GLY A 329 11.46 4.15 11.92
N LEU A 330 11.25 5.44 12.15
CA LEU A 330 11.12 6.00 13.49
C LEU A 330 9.73 6.60 13.62
N TYR A 331 8.92 6.02 14.51
CA TYR A 331 7.56 6.44 14.77
C TYR A 331 7.50 7.14 16.12
N LEU A 332 7.06 8.39 16.12
CA LEU A 332 7.05 9.27 17.29
C LEU A 332 5.61 9.60 17.69
N ILE A 333 5.29 9.38 18.96
CA ILE A 333 4.03 9.83 19.57
C ILE A 333 4.42 10.76 20.74
N PRO A 334 4.09 12.05 20.70
CA PRO A 334 4.56 13.03 21.68
C PRO A 334 3.85 12.92 23.04
N ASN A 335 2.65 12.33 23.11
CA ASN A 335 1.97 12.04 24.37
C ASN A 335 0.98 10.89 24.21
N ILE A 336 1.12 9.83 25.00
CA ILE A 336 0.24 8.65 24.97
C ILE A 336 -0.88 8.66 26.02
N HIS A 337 -0.86 9.54 27.04
CA HIS A 337 -1.67 9.30 28.26
C HIS A 337 -2.81 10.28 28.58
N GLU A 338 -3.04 11.37 27.85
CA GLU A 338 -4.19 12.24 28.18
C GLU A 338 -4.98 12.71 26.96
N LEU A 339 -6.26 12.30 26.93
CA LEU A 339 -7.32 12.91 26.14
C LEU A 339 -7.52 14.38 26.60
N ALA A 340 -6.75 15.33 26.10
CA ALA A 340 -7.17 16.75 26.11
C ALA A 340 -6.31 17.70 25.27
N VAL A 341 -5.01 17.45 25.08
CA VAL A 341 -4.15 18.39 24.37
C VAL A 341 -3.62 17.72 23.09
N SER A 342 -4.17 18.13 21.96
CA SER A 342 -3.58 17.87 20.65
C SER A 342 -2.20 18.54 20.58
N LEU A 343 -1.16 17.84 21.01
CA LEU A 343 0.21 18.34 20.88
C LEU A 343 0.57 18.34 19.40
N SER A 344 0.84 19.50 18.84
CA SER A 344 1.39 19.61 17.49
C SER A 344 2.89 19.33 17.54
N ILE A 345 3.37 18.44 16.67
CA ILE A 345 4.80 18.27 16.42
C ILE A 345 5.18 19.37 15.43
N ASP A 346 5.96 20.36 15.86
CA ASP A 346 6.45 21.42 14.98
C ASP A 346 7.97 21.34 14.78
N GLN A 347 8.44 21.91 13.67
CA GLN A 347 9.86 22.01 13.32
C GLN A 347 10.60 20.66 13.39
N LEU A 348 9.94 19.59 12.93
CA LEU A 348 10.50 18.25 12.86
C LEU A 348 11.69 18.23 11.90
N GLN A 349 12.86 17.83 12.41
CA GLN A 349 14.09 17.72 11.65
C GLN A 349 14.81 16.44 12.04
N GLY A 350 15.53 15.82 11.10
CA GLY A 350 16.35 14.65 11.42
C GLY A 350 17.61 14.59 10.57
N MET A 351 18.66 14.01 11.13
CA MET A 351 19.96 13.85 10.50
C MET A 351 20.50 12.45 10.78
N LEU A 352 21.15 11.85 9.78
CA LEU A 352 21.85 10.58 9.87
C LEU A 352 23.33 10.80 9.58
N PHE A 353 24.18 10.15 10.36
CA PHE A 353 25.63 10.16 10.25
C PHE A 353 26.16 8.73 10.14
N TRP A 354 27.16 8.52 9.31
CA TRP A 354 27.85 7.23 9.17
C TRP A 354 29.28 7.44 8.74
N GLU A 355 30.10 6.42 8.94
CA GLU A 355 31.47 6.37 8.45
C GLU A 355 31.55 5.45 7.24
N GLU A 356 32.23 5.91 6.19
CA GLU A 356 32.47 5.14 4.97
C GLU A 356 33.87 5.46 4.45
N SER A 357 34.68 4.42 4.25
CA SER A 357 36.08 4.56 3.79
C SER A 357 36.94 5.48 4.67
N GLY A 358 36.67 5.53 5.98
CA GLY A 358 37.41 6.38 6.95
C GLY A 358 37.00 7.85 6.96
N GLN A 359 35.95 8.24 6.24
CA GLN A 359 35.36 9.58 6.28
C GLN A 359 33.94 9.52 6.87
N THR A 360 33.61 10.49 7.72
CA THR A 360 32.24 10.64 8.24
C THR A 360 31.39 11.45 7.26
N PHE A 361 30.20 10.94 6.97
CA PHE A 361 29.18 11.58 6.15
C PHE A 361 27.95 11.92 6.98
N GLN A 362 27.19 12.92 6.53
CA GLN A 362 25.89 13.30 7.07
C GLN A 362 24.85 13.41 5.96
N ALA A 363 23.59 13.10 6.26
CA ALA A 363 22.46 13.32 5.36
C ALA A 363 21.18 13.61 6.13
N PRO A 364 20.35 14.58 5.68
CA PRO A 364 19.06 14.84 6.29
C PRO A 364 18.11 13.66 6.09
N LEU A 365 17.26 13.39 7.09
CA LEU A 365 16.17 12.42 6.96
C LEU A 365 15.05 13.05 6.11
N GLY A 366 14.90 12.59 4.86
CA GLY A 366 14.10 13.28 3.84
C GLY A 366 12.59 13.02 3.87
N ASN A 367 12.13 11.86 4.36
CA ASN A 367 10.70 11.53 4.42
C ASN A 367 10.19 11.70 5.85
N LEU A 368 9.88 12.95 6.19
CA LEU A 368 9.28 13.34 7.46
C LEU A 368 7.78 13.57 7.23
N PHE A 369 6.94 12.76 7.85
CA PHE A 369 5.50 12.98 7.86
C PHE A 369 5.05 13.33 9.27
N THR A 370 4.28 14.40 9.41
CA THR A 370 3.56 14.74 10.64
C THR A 370 2.07 14.68 10.36
N SER A 371 1.33 13.88 11.13
CA SER A 371 -0.13 13.96 11.08
C SER A 371 -0.59 15.22 11.80
N PRO A 372 -1.47 16.04 11.20
CA PRO A 372 -2.20 17.03 11.98
C PRO A 372 -3.07 16.32 13.03
N PRO A 373 -3.38 16.99 14.15
CA PRO A 373 -4.35 16.47 15.10
C PRO A 373 -5.73 16.43 14.45
N GLU A 374 -6.22 15.23 14.13
CA GLU A 374 -7.56 15.06 13.55
C GLU A 374 -8.61 15.06 14.68
N ILE A 375 -9.64 15.90 14.54
CA ILE A 375 -10.86 15.79 15.35
C ILE A 375 -11.66 14.59 14.78
N GLN A 376 -11.86 13.56 15.60
CA GLN A 376 -12.58 12.34 15.22
C GLN A 376 -14.03 12.59 14.80
N LEU A 377 -14.45 11.94 13.72
CA LEU A 377 -15.85 11.72 13.33
C LEU A 377 -16.34 10.27 13.52
N THR A 378 -15.57 9.42 14.21
CA THR A 378 -15.99 8.05 14.56
C THR A 378 -15.43 7.62 15.92
N HIS A 379 -16.27 7.02 16.76
CA HIS A 379 -16.07 6.69 18.19
C HIS A 379 -14.93 5.70 18.57
N ALA A 380 -13.92 5.45 17.73
CA ALA A 380 -12.97 4.36 17.96
C ALA A 380 -11.49 4.62 17.62
N SER A 381 -11.07 5.82 17.23
CA SER A 381 -9.67 6.06 16.83
C SER A 381 -9.08 7.29 17.52
N GLN A 382 -8.56 7.13 18.74
CA GLN A 382 -7.92 8.22 19.48
C GLN A 382 -6.95 9.03 18.58
N GLY A 383 -7.27 10.32 18.39
CA GLY A 383 -6.58 11.21 17.46
C GLY A 383 -5.33 11.78 18.10
N TYR A 384 -4.22 11.06 17.98
CA TYR A 384 -2.90 11.55 18.40
C TYR A 384 -2.19 12.16 17.19
N SER A 385 -1.54 13.32 17.38
CA SER A 385 -0.51 13.75 16.44
C SER A 385 0.65 12.75 16.52
N TYR A 386 1.19 12.33 15.39
CA TYR A 386 2.35 11.46 15.32
C TYR A 386 3.28 11.92 14.21
N ALA A 387 4.54 11.52 14.30
CA ALA A 387 5.47 11.63 13.21
C ALA A 387 5.93 10.25 12.74
N ASP A 388 5.95 10.04 11.43
CA ASP A 388 6.53 8.87 10.77
C ASP A 388 7.74 9.34 9.97
N LEU A 389 8.90 8.79 10.30
CA LEU A 389 10.13 9.00 9.58
C LEU A 389 10.52 7.71 8.90
N THR A 390 10.67 7.73 7.57
CA THR A 390 11.10 6.55 6.81
C THR A 390 12.42 6.83 6.10
N PHE A 391 13.41 5.96 6.28
CA PHE A 391 14.73 6.12 5.67
C PHE A 391 15.39 4.77 5.40
N SER A 392 16.53 4.76 4.72
CA SER A 392 17.34 3.56 4.50
C SER A 392 18.71 3.76 5.12
N LEU A 393 19.23 2.72 5.78
CA LEU A 393 20.59 2.77 6.30
C LEU A 393 21.61 2.66 5.14
N PRO A 394 22.76 3.35 5.26
CA PRO A 394 23.89 3.19 4.34
C PRO A 394 24.27 1.71 4.22
N LYS A 395 24.47 1.24 2.99
CA LYS A 395 24.71 -0.19 2.73
C LYS A 395 25.98 -0.69 3.42
N ASP A 396 27.06 0.08 3.24
CA ASP A 396 28.40 -0.28 3.70
C ASP A 396 28.88 0.68 4.81
N GLY A 397 27.98 1.46 5.40
CA GLY A 397 28.31 2.41 6.46
C GLY A 397 28.56 1.74 7.80
N GLU A 398 29.51 2.31 8.54
CA GLU A 398 29.91 1.94 9.90
C GLU A 398 29.56 3.07 10.87
N GLN A 399 29.57 2.79 12.19
CA GLN A 399 29.31 3.78 13.25
C GLN A 399 28.06 4.64 13.01
N ILE A 400 26.96 3.98 12.60
CA ILE A 400 25.74 4.67 12.19
C ILE A 400 25.05 5.26 13.41
N ARG A 401 24.79 6.56 13.34
CA ARG A 401 24.15 7.34 14.39
C ARG A 401 23.34 8.47 13.80
N GLY A 402 22.46 9.07 14.56
CA GLY A 402 21.60 10.15 14.08
C GLY A 402 20.82 10.79 15.20
N TYR A 403 20.00 11.76 14.81
CA TYR A 403 19.03 12.33 15.73
C TYR A 403 17.78 12.78 14.99
N VAL A 404 16.69 12.87 15.73
CA VAL A 404 15.46 13.55 15.32
C VAL A 404 15.12 14.58 16.37
N SER A 405 14.67 15.75 15.95
CA SER A 405 14.31 16.85 16.84
C SER A 405 12.96 17.45 16.47
N TRP A 406 12.22 17.87 17.48
CA TRP A 406 10.92 18.54 17.30
C TRP A 406 10.69 19.53 18.45
N THR A 407 9.82 20.50 18.22
CA THR A 407 9.39 21.47 19.22
C THR A 407 8.00 21.12 19.72
N LEU A 408 7.82 21.21 21.03
CA LEU A 408 6.54 21.14 21.72
C LEU A 408 6.21 22.52 22.29
N HIS A 409 5.01 23.00 22.01
CA HIS A 409 4.54 24.32 22.45
C HIS A 409 3.65 24.21 23.69
N GLY A 410 3.78 25.18 24.60
CA GLY A 410 2.91 25.31 25.76
C GLY A 410 3.09 24.22 26.82
N PHE A 411 4.30 23.66 26.92
CA PHE A 411 4.63 22.61 27.87
C PHE A 411 5.77 23.08 28.78
N THR A 412 5.74 22.67 30.04
CA THR A 412 6.87 22.90 30.97
C THR A 412 7.54 21.57 31.26
N MET A 413 8.84 21.55 31.54
CA MET A 413 9.53 20.29 31.89
C MET A 413 8.99 19.62 33.17
N ALA A 414 8.12 20.29 33.92
CA ALA A 414 7.45 19.75 35.11
C ALA A 414 6.19 18.91 34.79
N THR A 415 5.68 18.96 33.56
CA THR A 415 4.54 18.13 33.14
C THR A 415 5.05 16.78 32.60
N ASN A 416 4.39 15.68 32.97
CA ASN A 416 4.76 14.32 32.57
C ASN A 416 4.61 14.14 31.04
N LEU A 417 5.65 14.43 30.25
CA LEU A 417 5.68 14.13 28.81
C LEU A 417 5.80 12.61 28.60
N ASN A 418 4.68 11.93 28.42
CA ASN A 418 4.68 10.50 28.09
C ASN A 418 4.85 10.29 26.59
N ALA A 419 6.03 10.62 26.06
CA ALA A 419 6.34 10.43 24.65
C ALA A 419 6.83 8.99 24.40
N LYS A 420 6.46 8.47 23.23
CA LYS A 420 6.77 7.11 22.77
C LYS A 420 7.53 7.20 21.45
N VAL A 421 8.72 6.62 21.44
CA VAL A 421 9.51 6.41 20.22
C VAL A 421 9.56 4.93 19.90
N VAL A 422 9.22 4.57 18.65
CA VAL A 422 9.25 3.19 18.17
C VAL A 422 10.15 3.12 16.96
N TYR A 423 11.19 2.29 17.05
CA TYR A 423 11.99 1.91 15.90
C TYR A 423 11.37 0.70 15.19
N LEU A 424 11.33 0.79 13.86
CA LEU A 424 10.74 -0.21 12.97
C LEU A 424 11.79 -0.62 11.94
N HIS A 425 12.02 -1.92 11.80
CA HIS A 425 13.02 -2.49 10.90
C HIS A 425 12.38 -3.45 9.90
N GLN A 426 12.71 -3.33 8.61
CA GLN A 426 12.25 -4.26 7.58
C GLN A 426 13.05 -5.58 7.60
N GLU A 427 12.42 -6.68 8.02
CA GLU A 427 13.06 -8.01 8.10
C GLU A 427 13.01 -8.81 6.80
N SER A 428 12.04 -8.50 5.93
CA SER A 428 11.81 -9.24 4.69
C SER A 428 12.09 -8.34 3.49
N PRO A 429 12.89 -8.78 2.50
CA PRO A 429 13.09 -8.03 1.26
C PRO A 429 11.82 -7.95 0.40
N LEU A 430 10.81 -8.79 0.69
CA LEU A 430 9.52 -8.78 0.02
C LEU A 430 8.54 -7.89 0.79
N LEU A 431 8.44 -6.63 0.37
CA LEU A 431 7.45 -5.68 0.87
C LEU A 431 6.43 -5.35 -0.23
N TYR A 432 5.32 -6.09 -0.23
CA TYR A 432 4.21 -5.84 -1.14
C TYR A 432 2.86 -5.91 -0.39
N PRO A 433 1.94 -4.96 -0.58
CA PRO A 433 2.17 -3.67 -1.24
C PRO A 433 3.23 -2.84 -0.49
N CYS A 434 3.91 -1.95 -1.22
CA CYS A 434 4.86 -0.99 -0.68
C CYS A 434 4.14 -0.10 0.34
N ASN A 435 4.66 -0.09 1.57
CA ASN A 435 4.11 0.72 2.65
C ASN A 435 5.24 1.34 3.47
N THR A 436 4.97 2.45 4.16
CA THR A 436 5.93 2.95 5.16
C THR A 436 5.89 2.04 6.39
N PRO A 437 7.02 1.92 7.12
CA PRO A 437 7.05 1.22 8.39
C PRO A 437 5.95 1.73 9.34
N GLY A 438 5.79 3.05 9.49
CA GLY A 438 4.82 3.63 10.43
C GLY A 438 3.35 3.32 10.05
N ASN A 439 2.98 3.44 8.78
CA ASN A 439 1.62 3.09 8.33
C ASN A 439 1.35 1.58 8.50
N GLN A 440 2.36 0.73 8.30
CA GLN A 440 2.22 -0.71 8.54
C GLN A 440 2.07 -1.04 10.02
N TYR A 441 2.84 -0.38 10.91
CA TYR A 441 2.70 -0.53 12.36
C TYR A 441 1.28 -0.17 12.83
N PHE A 442 0.70 0.91 12.30
CA PHE A 442 -0.67 1.32 12.63
C PHE A 442 -1.71 0.32 12.12
N THR A 443 -1.63 -0.08 10.85
CA THR A 443 -2.62 -0.98 10.23
C THR A 443 -2.57 -2.42 10.75
N ASN A 444 -1.38 -2.96 11.02
CA ASN A 444 -1.22 -4.33 11.54
C ASN A 444 -1.61 -4.46 13.02
N SER A 445 -1.69 -3.37 13.78
CA SER A 445 -2.22 -3.42 15.15
C SER A 445 -3.70 -3.85 15.22
N TRP A 446 -4.42 -3.82 14.09
CA TRP A 446 -5.84 -4.22 14.01
C TRP A 446 -6.12 -5.42 13.10
N SER A 447 -5.24 -5.78 12.16
CA SER A 447 -5.51 -6.92 11.26
C SER A 447 -4.27 -7.39 10.46
N SER A 448 -3.60 -8.45 10.90
CA SER A 448 -3.16 -9.54 10.01
C SER A 448 -2.38 -10.63 10.78
N MET A 449 -2.87 -11.87 10.68
CA MET A 449 -2.09 -13.07 10.99
C MET A 449 -1.21 -13.40 9.77
N GLY A 450 -0.02 -12.83 9.74
CA GLY A 450 1.07 -13.12 8.82
C GLY A 450 2.32 -12.44 9.38
N SER A 451 3.51 -13.01 9.20
CA SER A 451 4.77 -12.37 9.60
C SER A 451 4.78 -10.94 9.06
N ALA A 452 4.69 -9.94 9.94
CA ALA A 452 4.75 -8.56 9.53
C ALA A 452 6.13 -8.33 8.87
N PRO A 453 6.21 -7.74 7.67
CA PRO A 453 7.48 -7.49 7.00
C PRO A 453 8.37 -6.49 7.77
N PHE A 454 7.81 -5.86 8.80
CA PHE A 454 8.51 -5.01 9.75
C PHE A 454 8.42 -5.58 11.16
N SER A 455 9.55 -5.65 11.86
CA SER A 455 9.58 -5.81 13.31
C SER A 455 9.63 -4.45 13.99
N ALA A 456 8.89 -4.33 15.09
CA ALA A 456 8.96 -3.18 15.97
C ALA A 456 9.81 -3.56 17.20
N LEU A 457 10.51 -2.58 17.76
CA LEU A 457 11.08 -2.72 19.11
C LEU A 457 9.96 -3.12 20.08
N ASP A 458 10.06 -4.32 20.66
CA ASP A 458 9.01 -5.00 21.44
C ASP A 458 8.69 -4.28 22.78
N ARG A 459 9.46 -3.24 23.09
CA ARG A 459 9.13 -2.26 24.12
C ARG A 459 9.20 -0.88 23.49
N PRO A 460 8.09 -0.13 23.41
CA PRO A 460 8.18 1.28 23.10
C PRO A 460 9.09 1.95 24.12
N LEU A 461 9.99 2.82 23.64
CA LEU A 461 10.79 3.65 24.51
C LEU A 461 9.85 4.71 25.09
N LEU A 462 9.44 4.49 26.34
CA LEU A 462 8.52 5.36 27.06
C LEU A 462 9.35 6.38 27.83
N ILE A 463 9.20 7.65 27.49
CA ILE A 463 9.68 8.74 28.33
C ILE A 463 8.70 8.82 29.50
N GLN A 464 9.04 8.22 30.64
CA GLN A 464 8.26 8.35 31.87
C GLN A 464 9.03 9.21 32.84
N TYR A 465 8.40 10.30 33.29
CA TYR A 465 8.91 11.05 34.41
C TYR A 465 8.56 10.30 35.69
N PRO A 466 9.47 10.25 36.68
CA PRO A 466 9.06 9.87 38.02
C PRO A 466 7.98 10.85 38.49
N ASP A 467 6.88 10.33 39.04
CA ASP A 467 5.86 11.16 39.67
C ASP A 467 6.53 12.15 40.63
N ILE A 468 6.48 13.43 40.32
CA ILE A 468 6.87 14.49 41.25
C ILE A 468 5.73 14.61 42.26
N SER A 469 5.61 13.60 43.12
CA SER A 469 4.85 13.67 44.38
C SER A 469 5.85 13.64 45.54
N SER A 470 6.46 14.79 45.78
CA SER A 470 7.10 15.12 47.06
C SER A 470 7.02 16.61 47.33
#